data_AF-A0A090IZC4-F1
#
_entry.id   AF-A0A090IZC4-F1
#
_cell.length_a   1.000
_cell.length_b   1.000
_cell.length_c   1.000
_cell.angle_alpha   90.00
_cell.angle_beta   90.00
_cell.angle_gamma   90.00
#
_symmetry.space_group_name_H-M   'P 1'
#
loop_
_entity.id
_entity.type
_entity.pdbx_description
1 polymer ?
#
loop_
_entity_poly.entity_id
_entity_poly.type
_entity_poly.pdbx_seq_one_letter_code
_entity_poly.pdbx_strand_id
1 'polypeptide(L)'
;MQLVNAVDFYKKMKKSLGNKRNEITDEQIEEIVRLYGDFKEGEYVKIFDNEDFGYQKITVERPLRLNFKIDEERITKVTEQKAFQNLATSKKKGENGLAEIEKGKQTQAKIIEVLQSLASEEVYKNREDITKMLKEVFKQAGLTINTPVLKGILAGLSEKDETADICMKNKTEPEPDPDLRDTENVPLRENIYTY
;
A
#
# COMPACT_ATOMS: atom_id res chain seq x y z
N MET A 1 -24.36 24.60 -10.28
CA MET A 1 -23.59 24.67 -11.54
C MET A 1 -24.51 24.40 -12.74
N GLN A 2 -24.28 25.08 -13.87
CA GLN A 2 -25.02 24.86 -15.12
C GLN A 2 -24.09 24.31 -16.19
N LEU A 3 -24.53 23.28 -16.91
CA LEU A 3 -23.85 22.74 -18.08
C LEU A 3 -24.72 22.97 -19.32
N VAL A 4 -24.17 23.69 -20.29
CA VAL A 4 -24.81 23.93 -21.60
C VAL A 4 -24.11 23.07 -22.65
N ASN A 5 -24.83 22.13 -23.25
CA ASN A 5 -24.30 21.26 -24.31
C ASN A 5 -24.50 21.91 -25.69
N ALA A 6 -23.42 22.47 -26.23
CA ALA A 6 -23.40 23.12 -27.54
C ALA A 6 -22.74 22.26 -28.65
N VAL A 7 -22.58 20.95 -28.46
CA VAL A 7 -21.83 20.09 -29.41
C VAL A 7 -22.43 20.09 -30.81
N ASP A 8 -23.75 20.19 -30.92
CA ASP A 8 -24.48 20.20 -32.20
C ASP A 8 -24.71 21.61 -32.77
N PHE A 9 -24.26 22.65 -32.07
CA PHE A 9 -24.42 24.06 -32.46
C PHE A 9 -23.31 24.46 -33.41
N TYR A 10 -23.36 23.92 -34.62
CA TYR A 10 -22.42 24.30 -35.66
C TYR A 10 -23.04 24.24 -37.05
N LYS A 11 -22.36 24.90 -37.98
CA LYS A 11 -22.54 24.76 -39.42
C LYS A 11 -21.24 24.25 -40.03
N LYS A 12 -21.34 23.37 -41.01
CA LYS A 12 -20.16 22.92 -41.76
C LYS A 12 -19.62 24.08 -42.59
N MET A 13 -18.32 24.33 -42.48
CA MET A 13 -17.63 25.36 -43.25
C MET A 13 -17.62 25.01 -44.74
N LYS A 14 -17.78 26.00 -45.61
CA LYS A 14 -17.71 25.81 -47.08
C LYS A 14 -16.33 25.32 -47.56
N LYS A 15 -15.26 25.72 -46.87
CA LYS A 15 -13.88 25.25 -47.11
C LYS A 15 -13.25 24.94 -45.76
N SER A 16 -12.86 23.67 -45.56
CA SER A 16 -12.19 23.26 -44.34
C SER A 16 -10.78 23.85 -44.24
N LEU A 17 -10.38 24.21 -43.02
CA LEU A 17 -9.01 24.65 -42.71
C LEU A 17 -8.34 23.53 -41.89
N GLY A 18 -7.77 22.56 -42.59
CA GLY A 18 -7.22 21.34 -41.99
C GLY A 18 -8.28 20.54 -41.22
N ASN A 19 -8.07 20.37 -39.90
CA ASN A 19 -9.03 19.68 -39.02
C ASN A 19 -10.19 20.57 -38.55
N LYS A 20 -10.14 21.90 -38.77
CA LYS A 20 -11.26 22.80 -38.48
C LYS A 20 -12.27 22.76 -39.63
N ARG A 21 -13.43 22.16 -39.38
CA ARG A 21 -14.48 21.94 -40.40
C ARG A 21 -15.83 22.55 -40.04
N ASN A 22 -15.96 23.04 -38.82
CA ASN A 22 -17.21 23.54 -38.24
C ASN A 22 -17.02 24.99 -37.79
N GLU A 23 -18.05 25.79 -37.97
CA GLU A 23 -18.17 27.16 -37.46
C GLU A 23 -19.46 27.30 -36.66
N ILE A 24 -19.46 28.14 -35.63
CA ILE A 24 -20.67 28.51 -34.88
C ILE A 24 -21.17 29.82 -35.48
N THR A 25 -22.42 29.88 -35.91
CA THR A 25 -22.99 31.10 -36.49
C THR A 25 -23.42 32.09 -35.41
N ASP A 26 -23.63 33.36 -35.78
CA ASP A 26 -24.07 34.39 -34.83
C ASP A 26 -25.41 34.02 -34.18
N GLU A 27 -26.34 33.42 -34.92
CA GLU A 27 -27.61 32.95 -34.37
C GLU A 27 -27.42 31.81 -33.35
N GLN A 28 -26.45 30.92 -33.59
CA GLN A 28 -26.11 29.84 -32.66
C GLN A 28 -25.43 30.39 -31.40
N ILE A 29 -24.60 31.43 -31.53
CA ILE A 29 -23.99 32.14 -30.39
C ILE A 29 -25.08 32.80 -29.54
N GLU A 30 -26.02 33.52 -30.16
CA GLU A 30 -27.15 34.15 -29.46
C GLU A 30 -27.99 33.12 -28.70
N GLU A 31 -28.27 31.97 -29.32
CA GLU A 31 -29.02 30.89 -28.67
C GLU A 31 -28.26 30.31 -27.47
N ILE A 32 -26.95 30.04 -27.59
CA ILE A 32 -26.14 29.54 -26.48
C ILE A 32 -26.11 30.56 -25.33
N VAL A 33 -25.98 31.85 -25.65
CA VAL A 33 -25.98 32.93 -24.65
C VAL A 33 -27.34 33.03 -23.96
N ARG A 34 -28.44 32.88 -24.70
CA ARG A 34 -29.79 32.82 -24.12
C ARG A 34 -29.94 31.63 -23.17
N LEU A 35 -29.57 30.43 -23.62
CA LEU A 35 -29.63 29.21 -22.81
C LEU A 35 -28.82 29.34 -21.52
N TYR A 36 -27.65 29.98 -21.58
CA TYR A 36 -26.84 30.30 -20.41
C TYR A 36 -27.56 31.29 -19.48
N GLY A 37 -28.05 32.41 -20.01
CA GLY A 37 -28.69 33.49 -19.24
C GLY A 37 -30.01 33.07 -18.57
N ASP A 38 -30.80 32.21 -19.21
CA ASP A 38 -32.10 31.76 -18.70
C ASP A 38 -31.96 30.84 -17.48
N PHE A 39 -30.80 30.18 -17.31
CA PHE A 39 -30.50 29.28 -16.18
C PHE A 39 -31.64 28.30 -15.86
N LYS A 40 -32.22 27.69 -16.89
CA LYS A 40 -33.36 26.77 -16.77
C LYS A 40 -33.03 25.43 -17.39
N GLU A 41 -33.44 24.34 -16.74
CA GLU A 41 -33.29 23.01 -17.29
C GLU A 41 -34.05 22.85 -18.62
N GLY A 42 -33.43 22.14 -19.55
CA GLY A 42 -33.97 21.89 -20.88
C GLY A 42 -33.15 20.84 -21.63
N GLU A 43 -33.43 20.69 -22.92
CA GLU A 43 -32.75 19.70 -23.76
C GLU A 43 -31.21 19.88 -23.78
N TYR A 44 -30.76 21.13 -23.87
CA TYR A 44 -29.33 21.48 -23.95
C TYR A 44 -28.74 21.96 -22.63
N VAL A 45 -29.55 22.10 -21.57
CA VAL A 45 -29.12 22.67 -20.29
C VAL A 45 -29.46 21.73 -19.16
N LYS A 46 -28.43 21.30 -18.42
CA LYS A 46 -28.60 20.56 -17.16
C LYS A 46 -28.05 21.38 -15.99
N ILE A 47 -28.78 21.37 -14.89
CA ILE A 47 -28.37 22.04 -13.66
C ILE A 47 -28.01 20.95 -12.64
N PHE A 48 -26.88 21.13 -12.00
CA PHE A 48 -26.32 20.21 -11.02
C PHE A 48 -25.88 21.00 -9.80
N ASP A 49 -25.88 20.38 -8.63
CA ASP A 49 -25.23 20.99 -7.47
C ASP A 49 -23.72 20.82 -7.59
N ASN A 50 -22.96 21.63 -6.85
CA ASN A 50 -21.50 21.49 -6.85
C ASN A 50 -21.07 20.11 -6.31
N GLU A 51 -21.85 19.53 -5.40
CA GLU A 51 -21.59 18.22 -4.81
C GLU A 51 -21.69 17.07 -5.83
N ASP A 52 -22.44 17.25 -6.93
CA ASP A 52 -22.56 16.24 -8.00
C ASP A 52 -21.24 15.96 -8.73
N PHE A 53 -20.29 16.89 -8.65
CA PHE A 53 -18.97 16.77 -9.29
C PHE A 53 -17.86 16.41 -8.33
N GLY A 54 -18.16 16.32 -7.02
CA GLY A 54 -17.19 15.98 -6.02
C GLY A 54 -17.29 14.52 -5.61
N TYR A 55 -16.15 13.96 -5.20
CA TYR A 55 -16.07 12.66 -4.56
C TYR A 55 -15.07 12.72 -3.40
N GLN A 56 -15.29 11.85 -2.43
CA GLN A 56 -14.30 11.51 -1.41
C GLN A 56 -13.49 10.34 -1.95
N LYS A 57 -12.17 10.51 -2.05
CA LYS A 57 -11.26 9.40 -2.34
C LYS A 57 -10.90 8.71 -1.03
N ILE A 58 -11.35 7.49 -0.86
CA ILE A 58 -11.19 6.72 0.37
C ILE A 58 -10.19 5.60 0.14
N THR A 59 -9.26 5.44 1.07
CA THR A 59 -8.33 4.31 1.04
C THR A 59 -8.97 3.10 1.72
N VAL A 60 -9.11 2.02 0.96
CA VAL A 60 -9.58 0.73 1.46
C VAL A 60 -8.36 -0.12 1.77
N GLU A 61 -8.20 -0.50 3.04
CA GLU A 61 -7.06 -1.29 3.51
C GLU A 61 -7.50 -2.73 3.75
N ARG A 62 -6.80 -3.70 3.13
CA ARG A 62 -6.97 -5.12 3.44
C ARG A 62 -5.98 -5.53 4.54
N PRO A 63 -6.37 -6.41 5.47
CA PRO A 63 -5.47 -6.86 6.53
C PRO A 63 -4.34 -7.72 5.98
N LEU A 64 -3.12 -7.48 6.47
CA LEU A 64 -1.93 -8.28 6.19
C LEU A 64 -2.09 -9.68 6.77
N ARG A 65 -1.82 -10.70 5.95
CA ARG A 65 -1.84 -12.10 6.33
C ARG A 65 -0.54 -12.76 5.91
N LEU A 66 0.17 -13.33 6.87
CA LEU A 66 1.50 -13.90 6.68
C LEU A 66 1.54 -15.30 7.26
N ASN A 67 2.12 -16.23 6.51
CA ASN A 67 2.59 -17.49 7.05
C ASN A 67 4.10 -17.40 7.32
N PHE A 68 4.59 -18.24 8.22
CA PHE A 68 5.97 -18.30 8.63
C PHE A 68 6.47 -19.74 8.52
N LYS A 69 7.63 -19.91 7.90
CA LYS A 69 8.27 -21.21 7.75
C LYS A 69 9.75 -21.04 8.03
N ILE A 70 10.33 -22.02 8.72
CA ILE A 70 11.76 -22.03 9.01
C ILE A 70 12.37 -23.08 8.08
N ASP A 71 12.84 -22.64 6.92
CA ASP A 71 13.56 -23.46 5.95
C ASP A 71 14.78 -22.70 5.40
N GLU A 72 15.64 -23.39 4.66
CA GLU A 72 16.88 -22.81 4.16
C GLU A 72 16.64 -21.61 3.23
N GLU A 73 15.56 -21.64 2.44
CA GLU A 73 15.22 -20.55 1.53
C GLU A 73 14.86 -19.28 2.31
N ARG A 74 13.97 -19.39 3.30
CA ARG A 74 13.55 -18.24 4.09
C ARG A 74 14.61 -17.79 5.09
N ILE A 75 15.44 -18.69 5.60
CA ILE A 75 16.63 -18.33 6.38
C ILE A 75 17.60 -17.49 5.53
N THR A 76 17.76 -17.81 4.25
CA THR A 76 18.55 -16.98 3.33
C THR A 76 17.96 -15.57 3.23
N LYS A 77 16.64 -15.44 3.08
CA LYS A 77 15.92 -14.14 3.09
C LYS A 77 16.13 -13.36 4.40
N VAL A 78 16.30 -14.03 5.55
CA VAL A 78 16.66 -13.38 6.83
C VAL A 78 18.03 -12.71 6.75
N THR A 79 19.01 -13.36 6.13
CA THR A 79 20.38 -12.81 6.01
C THR A 79 20.46 -11.57 5.12
N GLU A 80 19.52 -11.42 4.19
CA GLU A 80 19.39 -10.27 3.29
C GLU A 80 18.77 -9.04 3.99
N GLN A 81 18.14 -9.22 5.15
CA GLN A 81 17.49 -8.14 5.88
C GLN A 81 18.51 -7.12 6.39
N LYS A 82 18.27 -5.84 6.11
CA LYS A 82 19.13 -4.75 6.58
C LYS A 82 19.33 -4.76 8.10
N ALA A 83 18.28 -5.04 8.86
CA ALA A 83 18.37 -5.13 10.32
C ALA A 83 19.32 -6.26 10.78
N PHE A 84 19.32 -7.38 10.06
CA PHE A 84 20.22 -8.49 10.32
C PHE A 84 21.66 -8.16 9.91
N GLN A 85 21.86 -7.62 8.71
CA GLN A 85 23.19 -7.20 8.21
C GLN A 85 23.85 -6.17 9.13
N ASN A 86 23.07 -5.23 9.65
CA ASN A 86 23.56 -4.16 10.51
C ASN A 86 24.17 -4.66 11.83
N LEU A 87 23.89 -5.90 12.26
CA LEU A 87 24.55 -6.53 13.41
C LEU A 87 26.07 -6.58 13.24
N ALA A 88 26.55 -6.82 12.02
CA ALA A 88 27.96 -6.89 11.67
C ALA A 88 28.51 -5.57 11.08
N THR A 89 27.85 -4.44 11.36
CA THR A 89 28.32 -3.11 10.94
C THR A 89 28.60 -2.25 12.16
N SER A 90 29.65 -1.42 12.11
CA SER A 90 29.93 -0.43 13.15
C SER A 90 30.16 0.95 12.55
N LYS A 91 29.65 1.97 13.23
CA LYS A 91 29.93 3.38 12.92
C LYS A 91 31.22 3.87 13.59
N LYS A 92 31.85 3.07 14.46
CA LYS A 92 33.07 3.43 15.21
C LYS A 92 34.30 3.07 14.38
N LYS A 93 35.34 3.91 14.47
CA LYS A 93 36.64 3.68 13.82
C LYS A 93 37.63 3.03 14.80
N GLY A 94 38.59 2.26 14.27
CA GLY A 94 39.66 1.61 15.06
C GLY A 94 39.28 0.24 15.62
N GLU A 95 40.07 -0.27 16.56
CA GLU A 95 39.94 -1.61 17.15
C GLU A 95 38.56 -1.88 17.77
N ASN A 96 37.96 -0.86 18.39
CA ASN A 96 36.62 -0.95 18.96
C ASN A 96 35.53 -1.22 17.90
N GLY A 97 35.69 -0.68 16.69
CA GLY A 97 34.77 -0.95 15.57
C GLY A 97 34.92 -2.37 15.03
N LEU A 98 36.15 -2.87 14.93
CA LEU A 98 36.45 -4.25 14.50
C LEU A 98 35.89 -5.28 15.50
N ALA A 99 36.07 -5.04 16.79
CA ALA A 99 35.54 -5.92 17.85
C ALA A 99 34.00 -5.95 17.86
N GLU A 100 33.32 -4.84 17.56
CA GLU A 100 31.86 -4.80 17.42
C GLU A 100 31.38 -5.62 16.20
N ILE A 101 32.07 -5.48 15.06
CA ILE A 101 31.75 -6.24 13.84
C ILE A 101 31.93 -7.74 14.08
N GLU A 102 32.99 -8.15 14.75
CA GLU A 102 33.27 -9.56 15.03
C GLU A 102 32.24 -10.18 15.98
N LYS A 103 31.88 -9.47 17.06
CA LYS A 103 30.76 -9.87 17.94
C LYS A 103 29.43 -9.93 17.18
N GLY A 104 29.21 -9.00 16.27
CA GLY A 104 28.07 -8.96 15.36
C GLY A 104 27.97 -10.21 14.50
N LYS A 105 29.07 -10.58 13.83
CA LYS A 105 29.17 -11.80 13.01
C LYS A 105 28.96 -13.07 13.83
N GLN A 106 29.53 -13.15 15.02
CA GLN A 106 29.29 -14.28 15.94
C GLN A 106 27.81 -14.38 16.32
N THR A 107 27.15 -13.25 16.57
CA THR A 107 25.71 -13.22 16.88
C THR A 107 24.88 -13.67 15.67
N GLN A 108 25.20 -13.21 14.46
CA GLN A 108 24.55 -13.65 13.23
C GLN A 108 24.69 -15.16 13.02
N ALA A 109 25.92 -15.69 13.16
CA ALA A 109 26.18 -17.12 13.01
C ALA A 109 25.36 -17.96 13.99
N LYS A 110 25.28 -17.55 15.27
CA LYS A 110 24.45 -18.22 16.27
C LYS A 110 22.96 -18.14 15.97
N ILE A 111 22.46 -17.00 15.46
CA ILE A 111 21.05 -16.89 15.08
C ILE A 111 20.74 -17.87 13.94
N ILE A 112 21.61 -17.94 12.93
CA ILE A 112 21.44 -18.86 11.79
C ILE A 112 21.48 -20.31 12.26
N GLU A 113 22.44 -20.67 13.11
CA GLU A 113 22.56 -22.02 13.69
C GLU A 113 21.29 -22.42 14.44
N VAL A 114 20.75 -21.52 15.28
CA VAL A 114 19.48 -21.75 15.99
C VAL A 114 18.32 -21.92 15.02
N LEU A 115 18.19 -21.06 14.00
CA LEU A 115 17.13 -21.17 12.99
C LEU A 115 17.26 -22.47 12.18
N GLN A 116 18.47 -22.89 11.82
CA GLN A 116 18.73 -24.14 11.12
C GLN A 116 18.36 -25.35 11.97
N SER A 117 18.63 -25.31 13.28
CA SER A 117 18.20 -26.39 14.19
C SER A 117 16.68 -26.52 14.34
N LEU A 118 15.94 -25.45 14.03
CA LEU A 118 14.48 -25.42 14.01
C LEU A 118 13.90 -25.68 12.61
N ALA A 119 14.74 -25.91 11.61
CA ALA A 119 14.29 -26.04 10.24
C ALA A 119 13.34 -27.24 10.10
N SER A 120 12.15 -26.98 9.58
CA SER A 120 11.10 -27.99 9.43
C SER A 120 10.14 -27.62 8.30
N GLU A 121 9.35 -28.60 7.87
CA GLU A 121 8.27 -28.37 6.90
C GLU A 121 7.01 -27.75 7.54
N GLU A 122 7.02 -27.47 8.83
CA GLU A 122 5.88 -26.88 9.53
C GLU A 122 5.69 -25.41 9.13
N VAL A 123 4.45 -25.06 8.79
CA VAL A 123 4.06 -23.70 8.43
C VAL A 123 3.19 -23.11 9.54
N TYR A 124 3.68 -22.05 10.15
CA TYR A 124 2.98 -21.29 11.18
C TYR A 124 2.13 -20.20 10.54
N LYS A 125 0.83 -20.18 10.81
CA LYS A 125 -0.09 -19.18 10.26
C LYS A 125 -0.37 -18.00 11.19
N ASN A 126 0.11 -18.07 12.43
CA ASN A 126 -0.10 -17.05 13.44
C ASN A 126 1.23 -16.38 13.81
N ARG A 127 1.28 -15.05 13.62
CA ARG A 127 2.49 -14.25 13.91
C ARG A 127 2.84 -14.22 15.40
N GLU A 128 1.86 -14.19 16.29
CA GLU A 128 2.14 -14.11 17.72
C GLU A 128 2.76 -15.40 18.24
N ASP A 129 2.28 -16.54 17.76
CA ASP A 129 2.74 -17.85 18.21
C ASP A 129 4.18 -18.12 17.77
N ILE A 130 4.50 -17.86 16.50
CA ILE A 130 5.89 -17.98 16.02
C ILE A 130 6.81 -16.98 16.72
N THR A 131 6.33 -15.77 17.02
CA THR A 131 7.13 -14.77 17.75
C THR A 131 7.43 -15.22 19.19
N LYS A 132 6.46 -15.83 19.87
CA LYS A 132 6.64 -16.38 21.22
C LYS A 132 7.63 -17.55 21.19
N MET A 133 7.45 -18.49 20.25
CA MET A 133 8.34 -19.64 20.08
C MET A 133 9.78 -19.18 19.83
N LEU A 134 10.01 -18.30 18.85
CA LEU A 134 11.35 -17.80 18.53
C LEU A 134 12.00 -17.09 19.72
N LYS A 135 11.24 -16.29 20.49
CA LYS A 135 11.77 -15.62 21.69
C LYS A 135 12.22 -16.62 22.75
N GLU A 136 11.46 -17.67 23.00
CA GLU A 136 11.83 -18.70 23.96
C GLU A 136 13.06 -19.48 23.49
N VAL A 137 13.14 -19.84 22.20
CA VAL A 137 14.31 -20.55 21.67
C VAL A 137 15.57 -19.68 21.71
N PHE A 138 15.48 -18.40 21.31
CA PHE A 138 16.64 -17.50 21.41
C PHE A 138 17.08 -17.28 22.86
N LYS A 139 16.13 -17.21 23.80
CA LYS A 139 16.43 -17.10 25.23
C LYS A 139 17.13 -18.35 25.76
N GLN A 140 16.69 -19.55 25.37
CA GLN A 140 17.35 -20.82 25.73
C GLN A 140 18.76 -20.92 25.14
N ALA A 141 18.97 -20.39 23.94
CA ALA A 141 20.30 -20.27 23.31
C ALA A 141 21.17 -19.14 23.91
N GLY A 142 20.68 -18.40 24.91
CA GLY A 142 21.40 -17.29 25.54
C GLY A 142 21.56 -16.05 24.65
N LEU A 143 20.73 -15.91 23.61
CA LEU A 143 20.74 -14.79 22.67
C LEU A 143 19.69 -13.75 23.05
N THR A 144 20.14 -12.49 23.21
CA THR A 144 19.24 -11.35 23.39
C THR A 144 19.06 -10.64 22.05
N ILE A 145 17.90 -10.85 21.42
CA ILE A 145 17.58 -10.25 20.12
C ILE A 145 16.83 -8.93 20.33
N ASN A 146 17.35 -7.85 19.74
CA ASN A 146 16.67 -6.56 19.78
C ASN A 146 15.44 -6.53 18.83
N THR A 147 14.52 -5.61 19.08
CA THR A 147 13.27 -5.51 18.30
C THR A 147 13.48 -5.36 16.79
N PRO A 148 14.41 -4.51 16.29
CA PRO A 148 14.69 -4.42 14.85
C PRO A 148 15.13 -5.75 14.21
N VAL A 149 16.04 -6.48 14.87
CA VAL A 149 16.54 -7.76 14.36
C VAL A 149 15.44 -8.81 14.39
N LEU A 150 14.63 -8.89 15.46
CA LEU A 150 13.50 -9.81 15.53
C LEU A 150 12.48 -9.54 14.41
N LYS A 151 12.17 -8.27 14.12
CA LYS A 151 11.33 -7.89 12.98
C LYS A 151 11.93 -8.32 11.64
N GLY A 152 13.25 -8.18 11.48
CA GLY A 152 13.96 -8.66 10.29
C GLY A 152 13.87 -10.18 10.14
N ILE A 153 14.10 -10.93 11.22
CA ILE A 153 13.98 -12.39 11.22
C ILE A 153 12.55 -12.81 10.83
N LEU A 154 11.52 -12.23 11.46
CA LEU A 154 10.13 -12.53 11.12
C LEU A 154 9.80 -12.19 9.66
N ALA A 155 10.29 -11.06 9.14
CA ALA A 155 10.07 -10.65 7.76
C ALA A 155 10.72 -11.61 6.76
N GLY A 156 11.94 -12.08 7.03
CA GLY A 156 12.63 -13.06 6.18
C GLY A 156 11.98 -14.44 6.22
N LEU A 157 11.43 -14.84 7.38
CA LEU A 157 10.71 -16.10 7.57
C LEU A 157 9.27 -16.07 7.05
N SER A 158 8.75 -14.90 6.67
CA SER A 158 7.35 -14.73 6.31
C SER A 158 7.10 -14.69 4.82
N GLU A 159 5.94 -15.20 4.39
CA GLU A 159 5.38 -14.98 3.06
C GLU A 159 3.88 -14.67 3.16
N LYS A 160 3.35 -14.01 2.13
CA LYS A 160 1.93 -13.68 2.06
C LYS A 160 1.09 -14.93 1.85
N ASP A 161 0.04 -15.05 2.65
CA ASP A 161 -0.86 -16.21 2.61
C ASP A 161 -2.26 -15.77 3.05
N GLU A 162 -3.21 -15.76 2.12
CA GLU A 162 -4.60 -15.35 2.41
C GLU A 162 -5.29 -16.29 3.42
N THR A 163 -4.80 -17.52 3.58
CA THR A 163 -5.32 -18.52 4.52
C THR A 163 -4.73 -18.36 5.93
N ALA A 164 -3.74 -17.48 6.11
CA ALA A 164 -3.15 -17.21 7.40
C ALA A 164 -3.99 -16.26 8.26
N ASP A 165 -3.67 -16.21 9.55
CA ASP A 165 -4.32 -15.31 10.48
C ASP A 165 -3.95 -13.86 10.17
N ILE A 166 -4.85 -12.95 10.54
CA ILE A 166 -4.61 -11.51 10.39
C ILE A 166 -3.46 -11.08 11.30
N CYS A 167 -2.47 -10.43 10.72
CA CYS A 167 -1.40 -9.78 11.47
C CYS A 167 -1.96 -8.55 12.20
N MET A 168 -1.88 -8.57 13.53
CA MET A 168 -2.40 -7.49 14.38
C MET A 168 -1.28 -6.54 14.80
N LYS A 169 -1.40 -5.25 14.51
CA LYS A 169 -0.41 -4.22 14.91
C LYS A 169 -0.43 -3.99 16.43
N ASN A 170 -1.60 -4.11 17.02
CA ASN A 170 -1.87 -4.09 18.46
C ASN A 170 -3.10 -4.97 18.74
N LYS A 171 -3.60 -5.02 19.98
CA LYS A 171 -4.71 -5.90 20.36
C LYS A 171 -6.02 -5.68 19.59
N THR A 172 -6.19 -4.54 18.91
CA THR A 172 -7.47 -4.12 18.31
C THR A 172 -7.37 -3.76 16.83
N GLU A 173 -6.18 -3.41 16.34
CA GLU A 173 -5.97 -2.86 15.00
C GLU A 173 -5.24 -3.89 14.10
N PRO A 174 -5.87 -4.34 13.00
CA PRO A 174 -5.20 -5.15 12.00
C PRO A 174 -4.15 -4.31 11.27
N GLU A 175 -3.02 -4.92 10.94
CA GLU A 175 -1.98 -4.29 10.14
C GLU A 175 -2.42 -4.27 8.67
N PRO A 176 -2.34 -3.12 7.97
CA PRO A 176 -2.71 -3.05 6.57
C PRO A 176 -1.67 -3.75 5.68
N ASP A 177 -2.11 -4.39 4.61
CA ASP A 177 -1.27 -4.88 3.52
C ASP A 177 -1.11 -3.78 2.45
N PRO A 178 0.08 -3.16 2.32
CA PRO A 178 0.31 -2.10 1.35
C PRO A 178 0.13 -2.52 -0.11
N ASP A 179 0.35 -3.81 -0.44
CA ASP A 179 0.24 -4.28 -1.83
C ASP A 179 -1.21 -4.52 -2.25
N LEU A 180 -2.12 -4.62 -1.26
CA LEU A 180 -3.55 -4.80 -1.46
C LEU A 180 -4.36 -3.54 -1.11
N ARG A 181 -3.66 -2.41 -0.93
CA ARG A 181 -4.28 -1.11 -0.71
C ARG A 181 -4.94 -0.64 -2.00
N ASP A 182 -6.22 -0.31 -1.89
CA ASP A 182 -6.98 0.25 -2.99
C ASP A 182 -7.58 1.61 -2.61
N THR A 183 -8.07 2.34 -3.61
CA THR A 183 -8.78 3.59 -3.40
C THR A 183 -10.10 3.60 -4.15
N GLU A 184 -11.17 3.92 -3.43
CA GLU A 184 -12.50 4.06 -4.01
C GLU A 184 -12.92 5.53 -4.01
N ASN A 185 -13.66 5.92 -5.05
CA ASN A 185 -14.23 7.25 -5.15
C ASN A 185 -15.71 7.17 -4.77
N VAL A 186 -16.07 7.75 -3.62
CA VAL A 186 -17.45 7.83 -3.14
C VAL A 186 -18.01 9.21 -3.46
N PRO A 187 -19.11 9.34 -4.21
CA PRO A 187 -19.72 10.65 -4.47
C PRO A 187 -20.00 11.43 -3.17
N LEU A 188 -19.86 12.76 -3.18
CA LEU A 188 -20.03 13.57 -1.96
C LEU A 188 -21.42 13.42 -1.30
N ARG A 189 -22.43 13.05 -2.07
CA ARG A 189 -23.80 12.85 -1.59
C ARG A 189 -24.03 11.52 -0.90
N GLU A 190 -23.08 10.60 -0.97
CA GLU A 190 -23.20 9.25 -0.43
C GLU A 190 -22.42 9.10 0.87
N ASN A 191 -22.94 8.29 1.79
CA ASN A 191 -22.29 8.03 3.07
C ASN A 191 -21.24 6.92 2.90
N ILE A 192 -20.01 7.25 3.28
CA ILE A 192 -18.82 6.41 3.14
C ILE A 192 -18.87 5.08 3.90
N TYR A 193 -19.73 4.95 4.91
CA TYR A 193 -19.88 3.74 5.70
C TYR A 193 -20.94 2.79 5.16
N THR A 194 -21.69 3.21 4.13
CA THR A 194 -22.77 2.45 3.50
C THR A 194 -22.54 2.18 2.02
N TYR A 195 -21.50 2.76 1.43
CA TYR A 195 -21.05 2.54 0.06
C TYR A 195 -20.28 1.22 -0.04
#